data_AF-A0A1N6FZX5-F1
#
_entry.id   AF-A0A1N6FZX5-F1
#
_cell.length_a   1.000
_cell.length_b   1.000
_cell.length_c   1.000
_cell.angle_alpha   90.00
_cell.angle_beta   90.00
_cell.angle_gamma   90.00
#
_symmetry.space_group_name_H-M   'P 1'
#
loop_
_entity.id
_entity.type
_entity.pdbx_description
1 polymer ?
#
loop_
_entity_poly.entity_id
_entity_poly.type
_entity_poly.pdbx_seq_one_letter_code
_entity_poly.pdbx_strand_id
1 'polypeptide(L)'
;MCESTCKVFIFGSCVSRDAFEYDGAGFDLIRYIARSSFASQACKSWDSQQILDGIGSSFQRRMVKYDTDKSLLKFVDEDYFDLFLIDLIDDRFDLVEYEKNCFATRSVEFVKGAKKDPVSKVGRHQPGYDKRWKIGFESFLKKMDHNKKLEKIKINQVFWAAETISGDVISGFSKDRIERENEYLWNRYSYMKQFLPKNAFLSFDEKNLKADQSHKWGVSPFHFSEVYYQDLLLKLRSSMNVMG
;
A
#
# COMPACT_ATOMS: atom_id res chain seq x y z
N MET A 1 -4.02 13.34 -32.34
CA MET A 1 -3.72 12.00 -31.81
C MET A 1 -4.08 12.04 -30.34
N CYS A 2 -4.94 11.15 -29.86
CA CYS A 2 -5.27 11.10 -28.43
C CYS A 2 -4.07 10.42 -27.75
N GLU A 3 -3.32 11.14 -26.92
CA GLU A 3 -2.21 10.56 -26.17
C GLU A 3 -2.77 9.43 -25.28
N SER A 4 -2.27 8.21 -25.45
CA SER A 4 -2.68 7.08 -24.63
C SER A 4 -2.21 7.31 -23.19
N THR A 5 -3.14 7.33 -22.24
CA THR A 5 -2.85 7.44 -20.80
C THR A 5 -2.33 6.12 -20.25
N CYS A 6 -1.32 6.17 -19.38
CA CYS A 6 -0.77 5.01 -18.69
C CYS A 6 -1.74 4.49 -17.62
N LYS A 7 -2.15 3.22 -17.73
CA LYS A 7 -3.05 2.56 -16.80
C LYS A 7 -2.31 2.09 -15.57
N VAL A 8 -2.64 2.67 -14.43
CA VAL A 8 -2.01 2.41 -13.14
C VAL A 8 -2.90 1.55 -12.25
N PHE A 9 -2.34 0.46 -11.75
CA PHE A 9 -2.90 -0.32 -10.65
C PHE A 9 -2.09 -0.02 -9.38
N ILE A 10 -2.74 0.48 -8.33
CA ILE A 10 -2.12 0.66 -7.01
C ILE A 10 -2.52 -0.45 -6.04
N PHE A 11 -1.53 -1.08 -5.40
CA PHE A 11 -1.68 -1.88 -4.18
C PHE A 11 -0.92 -1.21 -3.04
N GLY A 12 -1.64 -0.54 -2.14
CA GLY A 12 -1.00 0.24 -1.09
C GLY A 12 -1.92 1.30 -0.48
N SER A 13 -1.34 2.38 0.01
CA SER A 13 -2.03 3.38 0.81
C SER A 13 -2.41 4.64 0.02
N CYS A 14 -2.96 5.62 0.74
CA CYS A 14 -3.25 6.94 0.17
C CYS A 14 -1.96 7.69 -0.23
N VAL A 15 -0.80 7.30 0.29
CA VAL A 15 0.50 7.91 -0.07
C VAL A 15 0.77 7.79 -1.57
N SER A 16 0.41 6.67 -2.19
CA SER A 16 0.55 6.53 -3.64
C SER A 16 -0.63 7.14 -4.39
N ARG A 17 -1.85 6.93 -3.91
CA ARG A 17 -3.08 7.35 -4.61
C ARG A 17 -3.22 8.87 -4.66
N ASP A 18 -2.90 9.56 -3.58
CA ASP A 18 -3.10 11.02 -3.47
C ASP A 18 -2.19 11.78 -4.46
N ALA A 19 -1.08 11.20 -4.90
CA ALA A 19 -0.23 11.80 -5.93
C ALA A 19 -0.99 12.08 -7.23
N PHE A 20 -1.90 11.18 -7.63
CA PHE A 20 -2.69 11.31 -8.86
C PHE A 20 -3.78 12.39 -8.78
N GLU A 21 -4.02 12.96 -7.59
CA GLU A 21 -4.94 14.09 -7.42
C GLU A 21 -4.26 15.45 -7.69
N TYR A 22 -2.91 15.52 -7.70
CA TYR A 22 -2.16 16.76 -7.99
C TYR A 22 -2.01 17.02 -9.48
N ASP A 23 -1.30 16.13 -10.18
CA ASP A 23 -1.05 16.21 -11.62
C ASP A 23 -1.07 14.81 -12.23
N GLY A 24 -2.26 14.22 -12.26
CA GLY A 24 -2.50 12.91 -12.86
C GLY A 24 -2.47 12.89 -14.39
N ALA A 25 -2.15 14.01 -15.06
CA ALA A 25 -2.13 14.06 -16.52
C ALA A 25 -1.16 13.00 -17.08
N GLY A 26 -1.68 12.19 -18.02
CA GLY A 26 -0.97 11.05 -18.60
C GLY A 26 -1.15 9.73 -17.85
N PHE A 27 -1.89 9.70 -16.72
CA PHE A 27 -2.19 8.50 -15.96
C PHE A 27 -3.71 8.25 -15.86
N ASP A 28 -4.08 6.97 -15.88
CA ASP A 28 -5.44 6.48 -15.64
C ASP A 28 -5.42 5.46 -14.49
N LEU A 29 -5.98 5.82 -13.33
CA LEU A 29 -6.00 4.94 -12.16
C LEU A 29 -7.13 3.90 -12.31
N ILE A 30 -6.80 2.75 -12.87
CA ILE A 30 -7.79 1.70 -13.15
C ILE A 30 -8.20 0.89 -11.91
N ARG A 31 -7.29 0.78 -10.92
CA ARG A 31 -7.49 -0.06 -9.74
C ARG A 31 -6.71 0.49 -8.57
N TYR A 32 -7.36 0.52 -7.41
CA TYR A 32 -6.74 0.85 -6.15
C TYR A 32 -7.21 -0.13 -5.07
N ILE A 33 -6.29 -0.95 -4.57
CA ILE A 33 -6.49 -1.81 -3.40
C ILE A 33 -5.81 -1.14 -2.21
N ALA A 34 -6.62 -0.61 -1.32
CA ALA A 34 -6.18 -0.01 -0.06
C ALA A 34 -6.32 -0.96 1.12
N ARG A 35 -5.62 -0.65 2.21
CA ARG A 35 -5.80 -1.29 3.52
C ARG A 35 -5.66 -2.81 3.47
N SER A 36 -4.83 -3.31 2.57
CA SER A 36 -4.56 -4.73 2.37
C SER A 36 -3.05 -4.96 2.44
N SER A 37 -2.62 -5.91 3.25
CA SER A 37 -1.21 -6.31 3.34
C SER A 37 -0.97 -7.58 2.55
N PHE A 38 0.22 -7.78 2.00
CA PHE A 38 0.59 -9.12 1.50
C PHE A 38 0.42 -10.21 2.56
N ALA A 39 0.56 -9.86 3.85
CA ALA A 39 0.37 -10.82 4.94
C ALA A 39 -1.06 -11.36 5.03
N SER A 40 -2.08 -10.55 4.71
CA SER A 40 -3.47 -11.02 4.67
C SER A 40 -3.74 -11.89 3.44
N GLN A 41 -2.95 -11.75 2.36
CA GLN A 41 -3.11 -12.51 1.12
C GLN A 41 -2.62 -13.97 1.24
N ALA A 42 -1.90 -14.32 2.31
CA ALA A 42 -1.39 -15.67 2.55
C ALA A 42 -2.42 -16.65 3.14
N CYS A 43 -3.70 -16.47 2.83
CA CYS A 43 -4.80 -17.33 3.25
C CYS A 43 -5.92 -17.36 2.20
N LYS A 44 -6.89 -18.25 2.39
CA LYS A 44 -8.08 -18.30 1.53
C LYS A 44 -9.01 -17.12 1.82
N SER A 45 -9.85 -16.77 0.84
CA SER A 45 -10.96 -15.87 1.05
C SER A 45 -12.01 -16.47 2.01
N TRP A 46 -12.81 -15.63 2.64
CA TRP A 46 -13.96 -16.05 3.44
C TRP A 46 -15.12 -15.06 3.26
N ASP A 47 -16.32 -15.50 3.61
CA ASP A 47 -17.49 -14.63 3.58
C ASP A 47 -17.41 -13.60 4.71
N SER A 48 -17.15 -12.35 4.33
CA SER A 48 -17.09 -11.22 5.25
C SER A 48 -18.37 -10.38 5.27
N GLN A 49 -19.49 -10.85 4.72
CA GLN A 49 -20.71 -10.04 4.53
C GLN A 49 -21.18 -9.37 5.83
N GLN A 50 -21.12 -10.08 6.97
CA GLN A 50 -21.49 -9.53 8.28
C GLN A 50 -20.67 -8.29 8.67
N ILE A 51 -19.38 -8.27 8.31
CA ILE A 51 -18.49 -7.12 8.54
C ILE A 51 -18.84 -6.00 7.57
N LEU A 52 -19.05 -6.34 6.30
CA LEU A 52 -19.36 -5.38 5.25
C LEU A 52 -20.68 -4.64 5.49
N ASP A 53 -21.66 -5.29 6.13
CA ASP A 53 -22.96 -4.69 6.47
C ASP A 53 -22.85 -3.63 7.56
N GLY A 54 -21.77 -3.65 8.35
CA GLY A 54 -21.44 -2.60 9.33
C GLY A 54 -20.79 -1.36 8.70
N ILE A 55 -20.55 -1.34 7.39
CA ILE A 55 -19.78 -0.28 6.71
C ILE A 55 -20.69 0.49 5.74
N GLY A 56 -21.07 1.71 6.11
CA GLY A 56 -21.94 2.56 5.28
C GLY A 56 -21.26 3.18 4.05
N SER A 57 -19.93 3.38 4.09
CA SER A 57 -19.20 3.94 2.94
C SER A 57 -18.92 2.86 1.90
N SER A 58 -19.38 3.07 0.66
CA SER A 58 -19.15 2.14 -0.45
C SER A 58 -17.65 1.91 -0.73
N PHE A 59 -16.84 2.95 -0.55
CA PHE A 59 -15.39 2.89 -0.73
C PHE A 59 -14.73 2.06 0.36
N GLN A 60 -15.02 2.34 1.63
CA GLN A 60 -14.50 1.57 2.77
C GLN A 60 -14.95 0.10 2.70
N ARG A 61 -16.20 -0.14 2.28
CA ARG A 61 -16.74 -1.48 2.08
C ARG A 61 -15.96 -2.24 1.01
N ARG A 62 -15.60 -1.59 -0.11
CA ARG A 62 -14.74 -2.20 -1.14
C ARG A 62 -13.34 -2.53 -0.62
N MET A 63 -12.72 -1.68 0.19
CA MET A 63 -11.39 -1.96 0.77
C MET A 63 -11.41 -3.26 1.58
N VAL A 64 -12.34 -3.36 2.52
CA VAL A 64 -12.46 -4.54 3.37
C VAL A 64 -12.78 -5.76 2.52
N LYS A 65 -13.72 -5.64 1.57
CA LYS A 65 -14.07 -6.75 0.67
C LYS A 65 -12.89 -7.24 -0.16
N TYR A 66 -12.09 -6.35 -0.75
CA TYR A 66 -10.94 -6.77 -1.55
C TYR A 66 -9.89 -7.50 -0.73
N ASP A 67 -9.68 -7.08 0.52
CA ASP A 67 -8.77 -7.74 1.44
C ASP A 67 -9.30 -9.13 1.83
N THR A 68 -10.58 -9.24 2.23
CA THR A 68 -11.19 -10.50 2.69
C THR A 68 -11.41 -11.51 1.56
N ASP A 69 -11.76 -11.05 0.36
CA ASP A 69 -11.91 -11.88 -0.83
C ASP A 69 -10.59 -12.29 -1.47
N LYS A 70 -9.45 -11.73 -1.02
CA LYS A 70 -8.14 -11.95 -1.65
C LYS A 70 -8.14 -11.55 -3.12
N SER A 71 -8.78 -10.42 -3.43
CA SER A 71 -9.05 -9.98 -4.81
C SER A 71 -7.80 -9.56 -5.59
N LEU A 72 -6.67 -9.34 -4.91
CA LEU A 72 -5.42 -8.89 -5.55
C LEU A 72 -5.01 -9.77 -6.74
N LEU A 73 -4.87 -11.08 -6.52
CA LEU A 73 -4.37 -11.98 -7.56
C LEU A 73 -5.38 -12.13 -8.71
N LYS A 74 -6.68 -12.05 -8.40
CA LYS A 74 -7.75 -12.04 -9.40
C LYS A 74 -7.64 -10.81 -10.30
N PHE A 75 -7.49 -9.63 -9.74
CA PHE A 75 -7.36 -8.40 -10.52
C PHE A 75 -6.05 -8.35 -11.31
N VAL A 76 -4.97 -8.97 -10.82
CA VAL A 76 -3.73 -9.14 -11.59
C VAL A 76 -3.95 -9.98 -12.87
N ASP A 77 -4.88 -10.94 -12.86
CA ASP A 77 -5.26 -11.70 -14.06
C ASP A 77 -6.16 -10.89 -14.99
N GLU A 78 -7.22 -10.31 -14.44
CA GLU A 78 -8.32 -9.71 -15.21
C GLU A 78 -7.98 -8.34 -15.77
N ASP A 79 -7.18 -7.54 -15.05
CA ASP A 79 -6.92 -6.16 -15.43
C ASP A 79 -5.72 -6.05 -16.37
N TYR A 80 -5.92 -5.26 -17.43
CA TYR A 80 -4.82 -4.68 -18.19
C TYR A 80 -4.34 -3.41 -17.50
N PHE A 81 -3.07 -3.37 -17.13
CA PHE A 81 -2.36 -2.19 -16.63
C PHE A 81 -0.99 -2.09 -17.29
N ASP A 82 -0.49 -0.86 -17.38
CA ASP A 82 0.86 -0.54 -17.85
C ASP A 82 1.84 -0.49 -16.67
N LEU A 83 1.35 -0.10 -15.48
CA LEU A 83 2.15 0.07 -14.27
C LEU A 83 1.42 -0.49 -13.04
N PHE A 84 2.12 -1.28 -12.23
CA PHE A 84 1.65 -1.80 -10.95
C PHE A 84 2.46 -1.16 -9.82
N LEU A 85 1.88 -0.19 -9.11
CA LEU A 85 2.52 0.55 -8.03
C LEU A 85 2.22 -0.08 -6.67
N ILE A 86 3.27 -0.42 -5.94
CA ILE A 86 3.19 -0.94 -4.57
C ILE A 86 3.73 0.10 -3.60
N ASP A 87 3.00 0.36 -2.52
CA ASP A 87 3.55 0.99 -1.32
C ASP A 87 3.19 0.22 -0.05
N LEU A 88 4.08 0.28 0.94
CA LEU A 88 3.98 -0.54 2.14
C LEU A 88 3.49 0.25 3.37
N ILE A 89 3.01 1.48 3.20
CA ILE A 89 2.58 2.30 4.34
C ILE A 89 1.34 1.68 5.02
N ASP A 90 0.50 0.94 4.28
CA ASP A 90 -0.62 0.18 4.85
C ASP A 90 -0.18 -1.09 5.61
N ASP A 91 1.07 -1.55 5.50
CA ASP A 91 1.59 -2.62 6.36
C ASP A 91 1.79 -2.17 7.83
N ARG A 92 1.48 -0.91 8.15
CA ARG A 92 1.37 -0.40 9.53
C ARG A 92 0.22 -1.01 10.32
N PHE A 93 -0.69 -1.74 9.67
CA PHE A 93 -1.80 -2.42 10.31
C PHE A 93 -1.42 -3.85 10.72
N ASP A 94 -1.91 -4.27 11.89
CA ASP A 94 -1.86 -5.66 12.33
C ASP A 94 -2.84 -6.52 11.49
N LEU A 95 -2.79 -7.84 11.67
CA LEU A 95 -3.83 -8.73 11.16
C LEU A 95 -4.83 -9.08 12.26
N VAL A 96 -6.06 -9.36 11.82
CA VAL A 96 -7.05 -10.13 12.57
C VAL A 96 -7.11 -11.54 12.00
N GLU A 97 -7.27 -12.52 12.88
CA GLU A 97 -7.77 -13.84 12.50
C GLU A 97 -9.27 -13.91 12.84
N TYR A 98 -10.12 -14.09 11.83
CA TYR A 98 -11.57 -14.12 12.00
C TYR A 98 -12.08 -15.54 12.29
N GLU A 99 -11.60 -16.49 11.50
CA GLU A 99 -11.79 -17.94 11.67
C GLU A 99 -10.43 -18.62 11.56
N LYS A 100 -10.32 -19.89 11.99
CA LYS A 100 -9.04 -20.62 11.98
C LYS A 100 -8.38 -20.55 10.59
N ASN A 101 -7.23 -19.87 10.53
CA ASN A 101 -6.46 -19.59 9.32
C ASN A 101 -7.05 -18.61 8.28
N CYS A 102 -8.06 -17.79 8.64
CA CYS A 102 -8.60 -16.72 7.79
C CYS A 102 -8.17 -15.35 8.33
N PHE A 103 -7.32 -14.63 7.58
CA PHE A 103 -6.68 -13.40 8.04
C PHE A 103 -7.07 -12.19 7.20
N ALA A 104 -7.44 -11.11 7.87
CA ALA A 104 -7.64 -9.79 7.26
C ALA A 104 -6.66 -8.77 7.83
N THR A 105 -6.35 -7.75 7.05
CA THR A 105 -5.73 -6.54 7.55
C THR A 105 -6.69 -5.85 8.52
N ARG A 106 -6.25 -5.61 9.74
CA ARG A 106 -7.03 -4.96 10.81
C ARG A 106 -7.06 -3.45 10.61
N SER A 107 -7.64 -3.02 9.49
CA SER A 107 -7.88 -1.62 9.16
C SER A 107 -8.94 -1.02 10.07
N VAL A 108 -9.01 0.32 10.13
CA VAL A 108 -10.04 1.03 10.90
C VAL A 108 -11.42 0.68 10.36
N GLU A 109 -11.55 0.54 9.04
CA GLU A 109 -12.76 0.16 8.34
C GLU A 109 -13.22 -1.25 8.72
N PHE A 110 -12.30 -2.21 8.78
CA PHE A 110 -12.60 -3.56 9.24
C PHE A 110 -13.13 -3.55 10.67
N VAL A 111 -12.41 -2.89 11.58
CA VAL A 111 -12.78 -2.84 13.02
C VAL A 111 -14.14 -2.17 13.20
N LYS A 112 -14.41 -1.09 12.47
CA LYS A 112 -15.72 -0.42 12.46
C LYS A 112 -16.83 -1.35 11.99
N GLY A 113 -16.61 -2.07 10.87
CA GLY A 113 -17.58 -3.02 10.32
C GLY A 113 -17.87 -4.20 11.24
N ALA A 114 -16.83 -4.73 11.91
CA ALA A 114 -16.95 -5.85 12.84
C ALA A 114 -17.72 -5.51 14.13
N LYS A 115 -18.02 -4.22 14.39
CA LYS A 115 -18.71 -3.67 15.58
C LYS A 115 -18.00 -3.92 16.93
N LYS A 116 -17.06 -4.88 16.98
CA LYS A 116 -16.17 -5.16 18.10
C LYS A 116 -14.78 -5.48 17.56
N ASP A 117 -13.77 -5.11 18.32
CA ASP A 117 -12.40 -5.45 18.02
C ASP A 117 -12.21 -6.98 18.12
N PRO A 118 -11.76 -7.65 17.05
CA PRO A 118 -11.52 -9.09 17.08
C PRO A 118 -10.49 -9.49 18.14
N VAL A 119 -10.72 -10.64 18.80
CA VAL A 119 -9.87 -11.10 19.90
C VAL A 119 -8.56 -11.71 19.38
N SER A 120 -8.59 -12.45 18.27
CA SER A 120 -7.39 -13.05 17.68
C SER A 120 -6.69 -12.07 16.73
N LYS A 121 -5.47 -11.67 17.09
CA LYS A 121 -4.66 -10.69 16.37
C LYS A 121 -3.26 -11.22 16.13
N VAL A 122 -2.69 -10.89 14.98
CA VAL A 122 -1.27 -11.09 14.71
C VAL A 122 -0.64 -9.72 14.52
N GLY A 123 0.16 -9.31 15.51
CA GLY A 123 0.85 -8.01 15.48
C GLY A 123 1.83 -7.93 14.31
N ARG A 124 1.88 -6.78 13.65
CA ARG A 124 2.72 -6.58 12.45
C ARG A 124 4.21 -6.85 12.66
N HIS A 125 4.71 -6.58 13.86
CA HIS A 125 6.11 -6.81 14.27
C HIS A 125 6.37 -8.23 14.78
N GLN A 126 5.41 -9.14 14.68
CA GLN A 126 5.55 -10.53 15.16
C GLN A 126 6.03 -11.46 14.03
N PRO A 127 6.80 -12.53 14.34
CA PRO A 127 7.27 -13.49 13.33
C PRO A 127 6.15 -14.13 12.50
N GLY A 128 4.97 -14.33 13.11
CA GLY A 128 3.79 -14.87 12.42
C GLY A 128 3.29 -13.96 11.30
N TYR A 129 3.45 -12.64 11.42
CA TYR A 129 3.12 -11.69 10.37
C TYR A 129 4.17 -11.74 9.25
N ASP A 130 5.46 -11.67 9.58
CA ASP A 130 6.55 -11.69 8.60
C ASP A 130 6.49 -12.94 7.69
N LYS A 131 6.30 -14.12 8.29
CA LYS A 131 6.15 -15.37 7.52
C LYS A 131 4.99 -15.28 6.53
N ARG A 132 3.84 -14.76 6.96
CA ARG A 132 2.66 -14.59 6.08
C ARG A 132 2.90 -13.56 5.00
N TRP A 133 3.53 -12.45 5.37
CA TRP A 133 3.87 -11.38 4.43
C TRP A 133 4.73 -11.91 3.28
N LYS A 134 5.78 -12.67 3.59
CA LYS A 134 6.65 -13.30 2.59
C LYS A 134 5.89 -14.25 1.69
N ILE A 135 5.07 -15.14 2.25
CA ILE A 135 4.22 -16.07 1.47
C ILE A 135 3.30 -15.30 0.51
N GLY A 136 2.64 -14.25 0.98
CA GLY A 136 1.73 -13.45 0.16
C GLY A 136 2.45 -12.67 -0.94
N PHE A 137 3.59 -12.05 -0.62
CA PHE A 137 4.41 -11.33 -1.59
C PHE A 137 4.99 -12.26 -2.66
N GLU A 138 5.55 -13.41 -2.26
CA GLU A 138 6.04 -14.41 -3.21
C GLU A 138 4.92 -14.99 -4.08
N SER A 139 3.71 -15.20 -3.53
CA SER A 139 2.55 -15.64 -4.31
C SER A 139 2.12 -14.59 -5.34
N PHE A 140 2.18 -13.31 -4.97
CA PHE A 140 1.98 -12.20 -5.90
C PHE A 140 3.05 -12.16 -6.99
N LEU A 141 4.34 -12.30 -6.65
CA LEU A 141 5.41 -12.33 -7.65
C LEU A 141 5.25 -13.49 -8.63
N LYS A 142 4.96 -14.69 -8.13
CA LYS A 142 4.67 -15.86 -9.00
C LYS A 142 3.53 -15.58 -9.96
N LYS A 143 2.49 -14.87 -9.50
CA LYS A 143 1.34 -14.50 -10.33
C LYS A 143 1.71 -13.46 -11.40
N MET A 144 2.48 -12.44 -11.02
CA MET A 144 2.99 -11.43 -11.95
C MET A 144 3.91 -12.05 -13.01
N ASP A 145 4.78 -12.98 -12.62
CA ASP A 145 5.68 -13.70 -13.51
C ASP A 145 4.94 -14.59 -14.51
N HIS A 146 3.98 -15.39 -14.01
CA HIS A 146 3.10 -16.21 -14.86
C HIS A 146 2.44 -15.35 -15.95
N ASN A 147 1.97 -14.16 -15.57
CA ASN A 147 1.27 -13.26 -16.48
C ASN A 147 2.22 -12.39 -17.32
N LYS A 148 3.55 -12.56 -17.19
CA LYS A 148 4.59 -11.74 -17.85
C LYS A 148 4.40 -10.24 -17.58
N LYS A 149 4.23 -9.88 -16.30
CA LYS A 149 3.99 -8.50 -15.83
C LYS A 149 5.00 -8.04 -14.78
N LEU A 150 6.08 -8.79 -14.51
CA LEU A 150 7.06 -8.44 -13.47
C LEU A 150 7.72 -7.07 -13.70
N GLU A 151 8.00 -6.75 -14.96
CA GLU A 151 8.60 -5.49 -15.40
C GLU A 151 7.71 -4.26 -15.15
N LYS A 152 6.40 -4.48 -15.00
CA LYS A 152 5.41 -3.43 -14.70
C LYS A 152 5.42 -3.01 -13.23
N ILE A 153 6.10 -3.76 -12.36
CA ILE A 153 6.12 -3.49 -10.93
C ILE A 153 6.99 -2.27 -10.65
N LYS A 154 6.41 -1.29 -9.95
CA LYS A 154 7.13 -0.19 -9.31
C LYS A 154 6.83 -0.20 -7.82
N ILE A 155 7.87 0.03 -7.03
CA ILE A 155 7.81 0.10 -5.57
C ILE A 155 8.03 1.56 -5.18
N ASN A 156 7.01 2.17 -4.59
CA ASN A 156 7.12 3.45 -3.92
C ASN A 156 7.90 3.24 -2.61
N GLN A 157 9.23 3.33 -2.67
CA GLN A 157 10.11 3.06 -1.54
C GLN A 157 10.15 4.28 -0.59
N VAL A 158 9.04 4.48 0.11
CA VAL A 158 8.80 5.62 1.00
C VAL A 158 8.83 5.20 2.47
N PHE A 159 9.23 6.15 3.33
CA PHE A 159 9.38 6.02 4.77
C PHE A 159 8.60 7.13 5.48
N TRP A 160 8.18 6.90 6.72
CA TRP A 160 7.50 7.89 7.54
C TRP A 160 8.41 9.10 7.78
N ALA A 161 7.86 10.29 7.57
CA ALA A 161 8.49 11.56 7.89
C ALA A 161 8.76 11.67 9.39
N ALA A 162 9.96 12.11 9.75
CA ALA A 162 10.35 12.35 11.15
C ALA A 162 9.76 13.67 11.70
N GLU A 163 9.49 14.62 10.82
CA GLU A 163 9.05 15.97 11.15
C GLU A 163 8.15 16.54 10.05
N THR A 164 7.49 17.63 10.38
CA THR A 164 6.64 18.40 9.46
C THR A 164 7.46 19.33 8.56
N ILE A 165 6.81 20.02 7.63
CA ILE A 165 7.46 20.99 6.73
C ILE A 165 8.17 22.12 7.51
N SER A 166 7.61 22.55 8.64
CA SER A 166 8.22 23.59 9.50
C SER A 166 9.33 23.06 10.41
N GLY A 167 9.60 21.75 10.40
CA GLY A 167 10.54 21.10 11.32
C GLY A 167 9.93 20.71 12.67
N ASP A 168 8.60 20.85 12.84
CA ASP A 168 7.94 20.45 14.09
C ASP A 168 7.77 18.93 14.20
N VAL A 169 7.75 18.43 15.44
CA VAL A 169 7.38 17.05 15.76
C VAL A 169 5.92 16.76 15.38
N ILE A 170 5.64 15.52 14.97
CA ILE A 170 4.31 15.12 14.53
C ILE A 170 3.51 14.59 15.73
N SER A 171 2.50 15.34 16.16
CA SER A 171 1.68 15.00 17.32
C SER A 171 1.07 13.58 17.22
N GLY A 172 1.15 12.81 18.31
CA GLY A 172 0.67 11.42 18.37
C GLY A 172 1.67 10.36 17.86
N PHE A 173 2.87 10.79 17.43
CA PHE A 173 3.92 9.90 16.94
C PHE A 173 5.26 10.23 17.61
N SER A 174 5.74 9.34 18.47
CA SER A 174 7.08 9.47 19.05
C SER A 174 8.16 9.17 18.01
N LYS A 175 9.35 9.75 18.20
CA LYS A 175 10.53 9.48 17.39
C LYS A 175 10.84 7.98 17.32
N ASP A 176 10.88 7.29 18.47
CA ASP A 176 11.13 5.85 18.53
C ASP A 176 10.11 5.03 17.73
N ARG A 177 8.84 5.46 17.71
CA ARG A 177 7.80 4.80 16.91
C ARG A 177 8.07 4.99 15.43
N ILE A 178 8.41 6.20 14.99
CA ILE A 178 8.73 6.49 13.58
C ILE A 178 9.94 5.68 13.13
N GLU A 179 11.01 5.66 13.93
CA GLU A 179 12.24 4.90 13.64
C GLU A 179 11.95 3.40 13.53
N ARG A 180 11.19 2.83 14.47
CA ARG A 180 10.80 1.41 14.43
C ARG A 180 9.97 1.06 13.20
N GLU A 181 9.00 1.90 12.82
CA GLU A 181 8.18 1.63 11.62
C GLU A 181 9.01 1.81 10.33
N ASN A 182 9.98 2.73 10.31
CA ASN A 182 10.90 2.90 9.19
C ASN A 182 11.91 1.74 9.07
N GLU A 183 12.43 1.21 10.18
CA GLU A 183 13.23 0.00 10.19
C GLU A 183 12.44 -1.21 9.66
N TYR A 184 11.18 -1.33 10.08
CA TYR A 184 10.25 -2.34 9.58
C TYR A 184 10.00 -2.25 8.07
N LEU A 185 9.83 -1.04 7.53
CA LEU A 185 9.73 -0.79 6.09
C LEU A 185 11.04 -1.12 5.37
N TRP A 186 12.18 -0.70 5.93
CA TRP A 186 13.50 -0.95 5.36
C TRP A 186 13.75 -2.44 5.18
N ASN A 187 13.45 -3.25 6.21
CA ASN A 187 13.58 -4.70 6.16
C ASN A 187 12.75 -5.34 5.03
N ARG A 188 11.52 -4.84 4.79
CA ARG A 188 10.69 -5.31 3.67
C ARG A 188 11.25 -4.92 2.32
N TYR A 189 11.63 -3.65 2.15
CA TYR A 189 12.23 -3.23 0.89
C TYR A 189 13.52 -3.99 0.59
N SER A 190 14.35 -4.23 1.61
CA SER A 190 15.56 -5.07 1.50
C SER A 190 15.24 -6.51 1.09
N TYR A 191 14.15 -7.09 1.60
CA TYR A 191 13.70 -8.41 1.16
C TYR A 191 13.18 -8.40 -0.28
N MET A 192 12.37 -7.41 -0.68
CA MET A 192 11.86 -7.28 -2.05
C MET A 192 12.98 -7.12 -3.09
N LYS A 193 14.07 -6.42 -2.73
CA LYS A 193 15.26 -6.23 -3.57
C LYS A 193 15.98 -7.52 -3.94
N GLN A 194 15.69 -8.63 -3.26
CA GLN A 194 16.21 -9.96 -3.63
C GLN A 194 15.52 -10.52 -4.88
N PHE A 195 14.33 -10.01 -5.23
CA PHE A 195 13.48 -10.54 -6.30
C PHE A 195 13.25 -9.55 -7.45
N LEU A 196 13.34 -8.25 -7.17
CA LEU A 196 13.02 -7.19 -8.13
C LEU A 196 14.28 -6.38 -8.50
N PRO A 197 14.40 -5.92 -9.76
CA PRO A 197 15.54 -5.14 -10.20
C PRO A 197 15.57 -3.77 -9.53
N LYS A 198 16.76 -3.16 -9.43
CA LYS A 198 16.96 -1.85 -8.76
C LYS A 198 16.05 -0.75 -9.31
N ASN A 199 15.78 -0.73 -10.61
CA ASN A 199 14.91 0.25 -11.28
C ASN A 199 13.40 0.05 -11.01
N ALA A 200 13.01 -0.99 -10.28
CA ALA A 200 11.65 -1.11 -9.75
C ALA A 200 11.43 -0.17 -8.56
N PHE A 201 12.47 0.23 -7.83
CA PHE A 201 12.34 1.01 -6.59
C PHE A 201 12.48 2.51 -6.85
N LEU A 202 11.42 3.25 -6.53
CA LEU A 202 11.38 4.71 -6.54
C LEU A 202 11.79 5.21 -5.16
N SER A 203 13.01 5.76 -5.05
CA SER A 203 13.53 6.34 -3.81
C SER A 203 13.47 7.86 -3.83
N PHE A 204 13.35 8.45 -2.65
CA PHE A 204 13.17 9.89 -2.45
C PHE A 204 14.29 10.47 -1.60
N ASP A 205 14.60 11.74 -1.81
CA ASP A 205 15.48 12.48 -0.91
C ASP A 205 14.78 12.66 0.44
N GLU A 206 15.47 12.35 1.53
CA GLU A 206 14.92 12.46 2.90
C GLU A 206 14.43 13.87 3.20
N LYS A 207 15.03 14.90 2.59
CA LYS A 207 14.57 16.29 2.76
C LYS A 207 13.17 16.54 2.21
N ASN A 208 12.71 15.71 1.26
CA ASN A 208 11.38 15.80 0.66
C ASN A 208 10.33 15.00 1.45
N LEU A 209 10.75 14.12 2.37
CA LEU A 209 9.86 13.32 3.21
C LEU A 209 9.44 14.11 4.46
N LYS A 210 8.61 15.13 4.25
CA LYS A 210 8.05 15.99 5.30
C LYS A 210 6.55 15.83 5.40
N ALA A 211 6.03 15.74 6.63
CA ALA A 211 4.59 15.72 6.86
C ALA A 211 3.99 17.12 6.65
N ASP A 212 2.88 17.20 5.94
CA ASP A 212 2.18 18.44 5.67
C ASP A 212 1.15 18.72 6.77
N GLN A 213 1.32 19.84 7.49
CA GLN A 213 0.38 20.24 8.54
C GLN A 213 -1.01 20.62 8.00
N SER A 214 -1.09 20.97 6.72
CA SER A 214 -2.32 21.34 6.02
C SER A 214 -2.92 20.19 5.20
N HIS A 215 -2.37 18.98 5.31
CA HIS A 215 -2.84 17.84 4.53
C HIS A 215 -4.34 17.59 4.76
N LYS A 216 -5.08 17.32 3.67
CA LYS A 216 -6.54 17.09 3.66
C LYS A 216 -7.04 15.98 4.62
N TRP A 217 -6.15 15.09 5.06
CA TRP A 217 -6.44 13.99 6.00
C TRP A 217 -5.92 14.25 7.43
N GLY A 218 -5.51 15.48 7.72
CA GLY A 218 -4.83 15.86 8.96
C GLY A 218 -3.35 15.49 8.95
N VAL A 219 -2.62 15.91 9.99
CA VAL A 219 -1.16 15.71 10.07
C VAL A 219 -0.83 14.28 10.47
N SER A 220 0.09 13.64 9.73
CA SER A 220 0.60 12.29 10.02
C SER A 220 1.97 12.09 9.38
N PRO A 221 2.85 11.20 9.89
CA PRO A 221 4.16 10.90 9.28
C PRO A 221 4.11 10.37 7.84
N PHE A 222 2.93 10.01 7.35
CA PHE A 222 2.70 9.49 6.01
C PHE A 222 1.68 10.34 5.23
N HIS A 223 1.47 11.58 5.65
CA HIS A 223 0.69 12.58 4.90
C HIS A 223 1.67 13.65 4.44
N PHE A 224 2.29 13.42 3.28
CA PHE A 224 3.45 14.19 2.83
C PHE A 224 3.06 15.51 2.19
N SER A 225 4.04 16.39 2.03
CA SER A 225 3.92 17.63 1.26
C SER A 225 3.72 17.36 -0.24
N GLU A 226 3.20 18.38 -0.94
CA GLU A 226 3.07 18.36 -2.40
C GLU A 226 4.38 18.01 -3.13
N VAL A 227 5.53 18.45 -2.59
CA VAL A 227 6.86 18.18 -3.18
C VAL A 227 7.10 16.68 -3.35
N TYR A 228 6.72 15.87 -2.36
CA TYR A 228 6.83 14.42 -2.44
C TYR A 228 5.95 13.84 -3.56
N TYR A 229 4.70 14.27 -3.64
CA TYR A 229 3.74 13.76 -4.62
C TYR A 229 4.15 14.10 -6.05
N GLN A 230 4.66 15.32 -6.27
CA GLN A 230 5.22 15.73 -7.55
C GLN A 230 6.46 14.90 -7.94
N ASP A 231 7.38 14.63 -7.00
CA ASP A 231 8.56 13.78 -7.26
C ASP A 231 8.15 12.33 -7.59
N LEU A 232 7.13 11.78 -6.92
CA LEU A 232 6.60 10.46 -7.25
C LEU A 232 6.06 10.43 -8.70
N LEU A 233 5.24 11.40 -9.11
CA LEU A 233 4.71 11.47 -10.47
C LEU A 233 5.82 11.63 -11.52
N LEU A 234 6.83 12.47 -11.26
CA LEU A 234 7.98 12.65 -12.17
C LEU A 234 8.79 11.36 -12.33
N LYS A 235 9.02 10.62 -11.25
CA LYS A 235 9.69 9.32 -11.31
C LYS A 235 8.86 8.28 -12.06
N LEU A 236 7.54 8.26 -11.86
CA LEU A 236 6.65 7.37 -12.60
C LEU A 236 6.69 7.68 -14.10
N ARG A 237 6.60 8.96 -14.49
CA ARG A 237 6.75 9.42 -15.88
C ARG A 237 8.08 9.02 -16.49
N SER A 238 9.16 9.24 -15.77
CA SER A 238 10.50 8.85 -16.21
C SER A 238 10.62 7.35 -16.41
N SER A 239 9.95 6.55 -15.58
CA SER A 239 9.96 5.10 -15.70
C SER A 239 9.19 4.56 -16.91
N MET A 240 8.21 5.32 -17.43
CA MET A 240 7.47 4.99 -18.66
C MET A 240 8.32 5.23 -19.91
N ASN A 241 9.08 6.32 -19.95
CA ASN A 241 9.90 6.70 -21.11
C ASN A 241 11.09 5.75 -21.37
N VAL A 242 11.43 4.91 -20.40
CA VAL A 242 12.49 3.89 -20.52
C VAL A 242 11.94 2.54 -21.02
N MET A 243 10.61 2.36 -21.03
CA MET A 243 9.94 1.13 -21.50
C MET A 243 9.44 1.20 -22.95
N GLY A 244 9.61 2.36 -23.61
CA GLY A 244 9.24 2.60 -25.01
C GLY A 244 10.40 2.44 -25.99
#